data_AF-A0A354FRQ7-F1
#
_entry.id   AF-A0A354FRQ7-F1
#
_cell.length_a   1.000
_cell.length_b   1.000
_cell.length_c   1.000
_cell.angle_alpha   90.00
_cell.angle_beta   90.00
_cell.angle_gamma   90.00
#
_symmetry.space_group_name_H-M   'P 1'
#
loop_
_entity.id
_entity.type
_entity.pdbx_description
1 polymer ?
#
loop_
_entity_poly.entity_id
_entity_poly.type
_entity_poly.pdbx_seq_one_letter_code
_entity_poly.pdbx_strand_id
1 'polypeptide(L)'
;MSDHAARDDAFERGNSNLALGELEQAEHAYREAVECDDSFFDGWQALGMTLLKLEKVKEAIGCGIKATLLEPDDLLAWTGLSQMYVRDGQIAEAEHAKGNARILSMGGKVTKL
;
A
#
# COMPACT_ATOMS: atom_id res chain seq x y z
N MET A 1 12.04 14.87 -18.68
CA MET A 1 11.99 13.49 -18.16
C MET A 1 10.51 13.20 -17.96
N SER A 2 9.97 12.12 -18.51
CA SER A 2 8.56 11.78 -18.28
C SER A 2 8.37 11.43 -16.81
N ASP A 3 7.24 11.83 -16.22
CA ASP A 3 6.95 11.65 -14.78
C ASP A 3 7.15 10.20 -14.30
N HIS A 4 6.93 9.21 -15.18
CA HIS A 4 7.19 7.80 -14.92
C HIS A 4 8.67 7.47 -14.62
N ALA A 5 9.63 8.12 -15.26
CA ALA A 5 11.05 7.84 -15.02
C ALA A 5 11.51 8.33 -13.64
N ALA A 6 10.96 9.45 -13.17
CA ALA A 6 11.25 9.99 -11.84
C ALA A 6 10.62 9.12 -10.74
N ARG A 7 9.37 8.69 -10.96
CA ARG A 7 8.68 7.71 -10.11
C ARG A 7 9.46 6.41 -10.00
N ASP A 8 9.91 5.84 -11.11
CA ASP A 8 10.61 4.54 -11.13
C ASP A 8 11.94 4.62 -10.39
N ASP A 9 12.73 5.69 -10.59
CA ASP A 9 13.96 5.95 -9.83
C ASP A 9 13.67 6.02 -8.31
N ALA A 10 12.67 6.81 -7.91
CA ALA A 10 12.29 6.93 -6.51
C ALA A 10 11.85 5.57 -5.91
N PHE A 11 11.11 4.76 -6.67
CA PHE A 11 10.68 3.44 -6.24
C PHE A 11 11.85 2.45 -6.09
N GLU A 12 12.80 2.45 -7.02
CA GLU A 12 14.01 1.62 -6.92
C GLU A 12 14.89 2.00 -5.73
N ARG A 13 15.01 3.30 -5.43
CA ARG A 13 15.68 3.76 -4.20
C ARG A 13 14.95 3.28 -2.95
N GLY A 14 13.61 3.37 -2.95
CA GLY A 14 12.78 2.86 -1.86
C GLY A 14 13.00 1.37 -1.60
N ASN A 15 13.01 0.56 -2.66
CA ASN A 15 13.29 -0.88 -2.58
C ASN A 15 14.70 -1.16 -2.03
N SER A 16 15.68 -0.39 -2.48
CA SER A 16 17.08 -0.53 -2.02
C SER A 16 17.20 -0.22 -0.53
N ASN A 17 16.65 0.91 -0.07
CA ASN A 17 16.65 1.29 1.35
C ASN A 17 15.88 0.26 2.20
N LEU A 18 14.75 -0.24 1.71
CA LEU A 18 13.96 -1.26 2.40
C LEU A 18 14.75 -2.57 2.57
N ALA A 19 15.51 -2.98 1.55
CA ALA A 19 16.38 -4.16 1.61
C ALA A 19 17.54 -4.00 2.61
N LEU A 20 18.02 -2.76 2.80
CA LEU A 20 19.03 -2.42 3.80
C LEU A 20 18.45 -2.26 5.22
N GLY A 21 17.12 -2.25 5.37
CA GLY A 21 16.44 -2.02 6.65
C GLY A 21 16.34 -0.54 7.04
N GLU A 22 16.66 0.37 6.11
CA GLU A 22 16.61 1.82 6.27
C GLU A 22 15.18 2.31 6.02
N LEU A 23 14.30 2.04 7.00
CA LEU A 23 12.85 2.18 6.83
C LEU A 23 12.42 3.64 6.59
N GLU A 24 13.03 4.61 7.27
CA GLU A 24 12.72 6.04 7.11
C GLU A 24 13.13 6.55 5.72
N GLN A 25 14.27 6.10 5.20
CA GLN A 25 14.75 6.43 3.86
C GLN A 25 13.88 5.76 2.78
N ALA A 26 13.43 4.53 3.04
CA ALA A 26 12.48 3.84 2.19
C ALA A 26 11.14 4.59 2.14
N GLU A 27 10.61 5.01 3.28
CA GLU A 27 9.39 5.83 3.35
C GLU A 27 9.52 7.09 2.51
N HIS A 28 10.62 7.84 2.65
CA HIS A 28 10.83 9.08 1.89
C HIS A 28 10.80 8.82 0.38
N ALA A 29 11.55 7.82 -0.08
CA ALA A 29 11.62 7.48 -1.50
C ALA A 29 10.28 6.97 -2.06
N TYR A 30 9.53 6.18 -1.30
CA TYR A 30 8.19 5.75 -1.73
C TYR A 30 7.18 6.90 -1.76
N ARG A 31 7.26 7.88 -0.85
CA ARG A 31 6.45 9.09 -0.92
C ARG A 31 6.73 9.88 -2.19
N GLU A 32 8.01 10.09 -2.52
CA GLU A 32 8.39 10.74 -3.78
C GLU A 32 7.83 10.00 -4.99
N ALA A 33 7.86 8.66 -4.99
CA ALA A 33 7.32 7.86 -6.08
C ALA A 33 5.81 8.11 -6.29
N VAL A 34 5.02 8.09 -5.22
CA VAL A 34 3.56 8.32 -5.32
C VAL A 34 3.18 9.79 -5.51
N GLU A 35 4.05 10.73 -5.14
CA GLU A 35 3.89 12.16 -5.47
C GLU A 35 4.17 12.43 -6.96
N CYS A 36 5.13 11.71 -7.55
CA CYS A 36 5.38 11.77 -9.00
C CYS A 36 4.22 11.13 -9.80
N ASP A 37 3.62 10.06 -9.28
CA ASP A 37 2.51 9.35 -9.91
C ASP A 37 1.54 8.79 -8.86
N ASP A 38 0.48 9.54 -8.59
CA ASP A 38 -0.57 9.16 -7.63
C ASP A 38 -1.39 7.93 -8.06
N SER A 39 -1.24 7.48 -9.32
CA SER A 39 -1.84 6.25 -9.84
C SER A 39 -0.94 5.02 -9.70
N PHE A 40 0.26 5.17 -9.14
CA PHE A 40 1.23 4.09 -9.03
C PHE A 40 0.91 3.12 -7.88
N PHE A 41 0.22 2.03 -8.21
CA PHE A 41 -0.23 1.01 -7.27
C PHE A 41 0.91 0.44 -6.39
N ASP A 42 2.01 0.01 -7.01
CA ASP A 42 3.13 -0.62 -6.28
C ASP A 42 3.77 0.34 -5.27
N GLY A 43 3.84 1.64 -5.62
CA GLY A 43 4.31 2.69 -4.72
C GLY A 43 3.44 2.83 -3.48
N TRP A 44 2.12 2.87 -3.62
CA TRP A 44 1.19 2.95 -2.50
C TRP A 44 1.22 1.69 -1.61
N GLN A 45 1.32 0.50 -2.22
CA GLN A 45 1.52 -0.75 -1.47
C GLN A 45 2.80 -0.73 -0.65
N ALA A 46 3.94 -0.39 -1.29
CA ALA A 46 5.24 -0.37 -0.64
C ALA A 46 5.33 0.69 0.46
N LEU A 47 4.78 1.88 0.22
CA LEU A 47 4.69 2.95 1.22
C LEU A 47 3.85 2.49 2.42
N GLY A 48 2.66 1.92 2.19
CA GLY A 48 1.78 1.44 3.26
C GLY A 48 2.45 0.38 4.13
N MET A 49 3.11 -0.61 3.53
CA MET A 49 3.83 -1.66 4.27
C MET A 49 5.02 -1.11 5.05
N THR A 50 5.73 -0.13 4.49
CA THR A 50 6.87 0.54 5.16
C THR A 50 6.41 1.36 6.35
N LEU A 51 5.33 2.13 6.21
CA LEU A 51 4.70 2.89 7.29
C LEU A 51 4.19 1.98 8.41
N LEU A 52 3.65 0.81 8.06
CA LEU A 52 3.21 -0.17 9.04
C LEU A 52 4.40 -0.71 9.86
N LYS A 53 5.55 -0.97 9.24
CA LYS A 53 6.79 -1.37 9.94
C LYS A 53 7.34 -0.26 10.85
N LEU A 54 7.12 1.00 10.47
CA LEU A 54 7.47 2.19 11.26
C LEU A 54 6.43 2.53 12.33
N GLU A 55 5.40 1.70 12.53
CA GLU A 55 4.30 1.93 13.47
C GLU A 55 3.51 3.24 13.20
N LYS A 56 3.61 3.79 11.98
CA LYS A 56 2.80 4.91 11.48
C LYS A 56 1.46 4.41 10.93
N VAL A 57 0.72 3.71 11.78
CA VAL A 57 -0.41 2.85 11.37
C VAL A 57 -1.52 3.63 10.66
N LYS A 58 -1.88 4.82 11.13
CA LYS A 58 -2.95 5.64 10.52
C LYS A 58 -2.62 6.06 9.08
N GLU A 59 -1.37 6.41 8.82
CA GLU A 59 -0.92 6.77 7.46
C GLU A 59 -0.83 5.53 6.56
N ALA A 60 -0.40 4.40 7.12
CA ALA A 60 -0.40 3.13 6.41
C ALA A 60 -1.81 2.76 5.92
N ILE A 61 -2.84 2.93 6.75
CA ILE A 61 -4.25 2.71 6.37
C ILE A 61 -4.63 3.58 5.16
N GLY A 62 -4.25 4.87 5.16
CA GLY A 62 -4.50 5.76 4.03
C GLY A 62 -3.89 5.23 2.72
N CYS A 63 -2.66 4.72 2.78
CA CYS A 63 -1.99 4.11 1.63
C CYS A 63 -2.68 2.80 1.19
N GLY A 64 -3.08 1.96 2.14
CA GLY A 64 -3.83 0.73 1.86
C GLY A 64 -5.17 1.00 1.20
N ILE A 65 -5.93 2.00 1.67
CA ILE A 65 -7.19 2.42 1.03
C ILE A 65 -6.90 2.87 -0.41
N LYS A 66 -5.89 3.72 -0.62
CA LYS A 66 -5.51 4.19 -1.96
C LYS A 66 -5.15 3.03 -2.89
N ALA A 67 -4.37 2.06 -2.43
CA ALA A 67 -4.03 0.86 -3.21
C ALA A 67 -5.29 0.06 -3.63
N THR A 68 -6.24 -0.15 -2.71
CA THR A 68 -7.51 -0.84 -3.03
C THR A 68 -8.41 -0.06 -3.98
N LEU A 69 -8.30 1.28 -4.02
CA LEU A 69 -9.03 2.11 -4.97
C LEU A 69 -8.39 2.09 -6.35
N LEU A 70 -7.07 1.92 -6.45
CA LEU A 70 -6.37 1.78 -7.73
C LEU A 70 -6.67 0.40 -8.33
N GLU A 71 -6.36 -0.66 -7.58
CA GLU A 71 -6.53 -2.05 -7.99
C GLU A 71 -7.50 -2.79 -7.04
N PRO A 72 -8.81 -2.68 -7.26
CA PRO A 72 -9.81 -3.29 -6.38
C PRO A 72 -9.86 -4.82 -6.48
N ASP A 73 -9.32 -5.39 -7.57
CA ASP A 73 -9.25 -6.83 -7.79
C ASP A 73 -7.92 -7.44 -7.28
N ASP A 74 -7.04 -6.63 -6.66
CA ASP A 74 -5.80 -7.13 -6.07
C ASP A 74 -6.01 -7.70 -4.66
N LEU A 75 -5.76 -8.99 -4.51
CA LEU A 75 -5.95 -9.72 -3.25
C LEU A 75 -4.97 -9.24 -2.16
N LEU A 76 -3.75 -8.86 -2.54
CA LEU A 76 -2.71 -8.44 -1.58
C LEU A 76 -3.00 -7.06 -1.01
N ALA A 77 -3.60 -6.15 -1.79
CA ALA A 77 -4.05 -4.84 -1.34
C ALA A 77 -5.07 -4.93 -0.21
N TRP A 78 -6.10 -5.77 -0.38
CA TRP A 78 -7.11 -6.01 0.66
C TRP A 78 -6.54 -6.72 1.88
N THR A 79 -5.62 -7.66 1.67
CA THR A 79 -4.93 -8.36 2.77
C THR A 79 -4.06 -7.38 3.57
N GLY A 80 -3.31 -6.51 2.91
CA GLY A 80 -2.49 -5.47 3.54
C GLY A 80 -3.34 -4.46 4.30
N LEU A 81 -4.42 -3.96 3.70
CA LEU A 81 -5.35 -3.04 4.38
C LEU A 81 -6.00 -3.68 5.62
N SER A 82 -6.39 -4.96 5.54
CA SER A 82 -6.89 -5.69 6.71
C SER A 82 -5.85 -5.74 7.83
N GLN A 83 -4.59 -6.05 7.50
CA GLN A 83 -3.50 -6.06 8.48
C GLN A 83 -3.30 -4.70 9.14
N MET A 84 -3.37 -3.61 8.37
CA MET A 84 -3.25 -2.25 8.88
C MET A 84 -4.38 -1.92 9.87
N TYR A 85 -5.63 -2.26 9.54
CA TYR A 85 -6.76 -2.07 10.45
C TYR A 85 -6.65 -2.93 11.72
N VAL A 86 -6.16 -4.16 11.62
CA VAL A 86 -5.88 -5.00 12.81
C VAL A 86 -4.86 -4.32 13.72
N ARG A 87 -3.77 -3.78 13.16
CA ARG A 87 -2.75 -3.07 13.93
C ARG A 87 -3.29 -1.83 14.64
N ASP A 88 -4.26 -1.15 14.03
CA ASP A 88 -4.90 0.03 14.60
C ASP A 88 -6.01 -0.30 15.63
N GLY A 89 -6.50 -1.55 15.64
CA GLY A 89 -7.61 -1.99 16.48
C GLY A 89 -9.00 -1.81 15.86
N GLN A 90 -9.08 -1.43 14.58
CA GLN A 90 -10.32 -1.27 13.81
C GLN A 90 -10.81 -2.62 13.28
N ILE A 91 -11.35 -3.45 14.18
CA ILE A 91 -11.67 -4.85 13.89
C ILE A 91 -12.78 -5.00 12.83
N ALA A 92 -13.78 -4.11 12.81
CA ALA A 92 -14.87 -4.20 11.85
C ALA A 92 -14.40 -3.96 10.41
N GLU A 93 -13.57 -2.92 10.23
CA GLU A 93 -12.96 -2.55 8.96
C GLU A 93 -11.94 -3.61 8.49
N ALA A 94 -11.19 -4.20 9.43
CA ALA A 94 -10.29 -5.31 9.14
C ALA A 94 -11.02 -6.54 8.58
N GLU A 95 -12.13 -6.94 9.21
CA GLU A 95 -12.95 -8.07 8.74
C GLU A 95 -13.64 -7.77 7.41
N HIS A 96 -14.05 -6.52 7.18
CA HIS A 96 -14.55 -6.10 5.87
C HIS A 96 -13.48 -6.24 4.77
N ALA A 97 -12.28 -5.70 4.99
CA ALA A 97 -11.17 -5.82 4.03
C ALA A 97 -10.78 -7.29 3.77
N LYS A 98 -10.73 -8.10 4.83
CA LYS A 98 -10.50 -9.56 4.73
C LYS A 98 -11.62 -10.27 3.97
N GLY A 99 -12.87 -9.83 4.11
CA GLY A 99 -14.01 -10.28 3.33
C GLY A 99 -13.80 -10.08 1.83
N ASN A 100 -13.34 -8.89 1.43
CA ASN A 100 -12.99 -8.59 0.03
C ASN A 100 -11.86 -9.48 -0.49
N ALA A 101 -10.77 -9.63 0.28
CA ALA A 101 -9.68 -10.54 -0.09
C ALA A 101 -10.18 -11.99 -0.28
N ARG A 102 -11.10 -12.45 0.56
CA ARG A 102 -11.69 -13.80 0.45
C ARG A 102 -12.57 -13.96 -0.79
N ILE A 103 -13.34 -12.93 -1.17
CA ILE A 103 -14.12 -12.94 -2.42
C ILE A 103 -13.18 -13.12 -3.61
N LEU A 104 -12.09 -12.35 -3.67
CA LEU A 104 -11.09 -12.43 -4.75
C LEU A 104 -10.39 -13.80 -4.78
N SER A 105 -10.06 -14.36 -3.60
CA SER A 105 -9.47 -15.71 -3.50
C SER A 105 -10.35 -16.80 -4.09
N MET A 106 -11.67 -16.58 -4.18
CA MET A 106 -12.64 -17.51 -4.75
C MET A 106 -12.97 -17.20 -6.23
N GLY A 107 -12.23 -16.27 -6.86
CA GLY A 107 -12.48 -15.82 -8.24
C GLY A 107 -13.67 -14.87 -8.38
N GLY A 108 -14.17 -14.30 -7.27
CA GLY A 108 -15.17 -13.25 -7.29
C GLY A 108 -14.58 -11.89 -7.69
N LYS A 109 -15.43 -10.87 -7.77
CA LYS A 109 -15.02 -9.48 -8.03
C LYS A 109 -15.46 -8.59 -6.88
N VAL A 110 -14.63 -7.61 -6.54
CA VAL A 110 -14.92 -6.60 -5.54
C VAL A 110 -15.20 -5.28 -6.26
N THR A 111 -16.29 -4.62 -5.91
CA THR A 111 -16.64 -3.34 -6.55
C THR A 111 -15.99 -2.19 -5.80
N LYS A 112 -15.55 -1.14 -6.53
CA LYS A 112 -15.14 0.12 -5.89
C LYS A 112 -16.36 0.68 -5.13
N LEU A 113 -16.12 1.13 -3.89
CA LEU A 113 -17.10 1.82 -3.07
C LEU A 113 -17.66 3.06 -3.79
#